data_AF-A0A9X0CMM2-F1
#
_entry.id   AF-A0A9X0CMM2-F1
#
_cell.length_a   1.000
_cell.length_b   1.000
_cell.length_c   1.000
_cell.angle_alpha   90.00
_cell.angle_beta   90.00
_cell.angle_gamma   90.00
#
_symmetry.space_group_name_H-M   'P 1'
#
loop_
_entity.id
_entity.type
_entity.pdbx_description
1 polymer ?
#
loop_
_entity_poly.entity_id
_entity_poly.type
_entity_poly.pdbx_seq_one_letter_code
_entity_poly.pdbx_strand_id
1 'polypeptide(L)'
;MTELKRRLKNKFTSFVKTRILCSIPGKIPFDYNEIQATFTYTDPITNEHYVYGIFTTPELGLLGSAVCMYSMKSVQELFAKSQYLKDTTNKGFDGTSLWVPVSPPVNLTMVPGRPKCDDKLDTKSYSWETIKFASEHTLLAEPLEPQLLSQERKPLFTRDETRFTQLVVDKVNRGNGQFIPVMFISTGRKQTKKNQWLKI
;
A
#
# COMPACT_ATOMS: atom_id res chain seq x y z
N MET A 1 -23.48 -8.73 27.22
CA MET A 1 -22.45 -8.68 26.14
C MET A 1 -22.01 -10.10 25.86
N THR A 2 -22.21 -10.61 24.64
CA THR A 2 -21.85 -11.99 24.26
C THR A 2 -20.35 -12.24 24.42
N GLU A 3 -19.96 -13.46 24.80
CA GLU A 3 -18.57 -13.83 25.09
C GLU A 3 -17.61 -13.57 23.90
N LEU A 4 -18.11 -13.71 22.68
CA LEU A 4 -17.38 -13.38 21.46
C LEU A 4 -17.09 -11.87 21.32
N LYS A 5 -18.01 -10.99 21.71
CA LYS A 5 -17.78 -9.53 21.72
C LYS A 5 -16.72 -9.12 22.75
N ARG A 6 -16.57 -9.89 23.83
CA ARG A 6 -15.48 -9.73 24.81
C ARG A 6 -14.10 -10.08 24.24
N ARG A 7 -14.01 -11.08 23.34
CA ARG A 7 -12.72 -11.50 22.72
C ARG A 7 -12.13 -10.45 21.78
N LEU A 8 -12.99 -9.63 21.17
CA LEU A 8 -12.57 -8.53 20.29
C LEU A 8 -12.38 -7.20 21.04
N LYS A 9 -12.51 -7.19 22.37
CA LYS A 9 -12.16 -6.05 23.20
C LYS A 9 -10.67 -5.75 23.04
N ASN A 10 -10.31 -4.49 22.78
CA ASN A 10 -8.94 -4.03 22.52
C ASN A 10 -8.32 -4.55 21.21
N LYS A 11 -9.13 -4.91 20.22
CA LYS A 11 -8.68 -5.18 18.84
C LYS A 11 -9.08 -4.02 17.92
N PHE A 12 -8.29 -3.78 16.87
CA PHE A 12 -8.66 -2.81 15.84
C PHE A 12 -9.94 -3.28 15.14
N THR A 13 -10.93 -2.39 15.04
CA THR A 13 -12.18 -2.60 14.29
C THR A 13 -12.17 -1.89 12.94
N SER A 14 -11.06 -1.22 12.62
CA SER A 14 -10.83 -0.38 11.43
C SER A 14 -9.57 -0.77 10.67
N PHE A 15 -8.98 -1.93 10.98
CA PHE A 15 -7.77 -2.40 10.32
C PHE A 15 -8.14 -3.17 9.06
N VAL A 16 -7.77 -2.61 7.92
CA VAL A 16 -7.81 -3.25 6.60
C VAL A 16 -6.50 -2.95 5.86
N LYS A 17 -6.08 -3.85 4.98
CA LYS A 17 -4.84 -3.76 4.19
C LYS A 17 -5.10 -4.19 2.75
N THR A 18 -4.29 -3.71 1.83
CA THR A 18 -4.24 -4.19 0.45
C THR A 18 -2.80 -4.50 0.06
N ARG A 19 -2.61 -5.32 -0.98
CA ARG A 19 -1.32 -5.49 -1.64
C ARG A 19 -0.96 -4.19 -2.35
N ILE A 20 0.29 -3.75 -2.27
CA ILE A 20 0.81 -2.64 -3.04
C ILE A 20 1.67 -3.21 -4.17
N LEU A 21 1.49 -2.71 -5.39
CA LEU A 21 2.24 -3.15 -6.57
C LEU A 21 3.31 -2.13 -6.95
N CYS A 22 4.49 -2.62 -7.29
CA CYS A 22 5.53 -1.85 -7.95
C CYS A 22 6.18 -2.76 -8.98
N SER A 23 5.77 -2.64 -10.24
CA SER A 23 6.12 -3.59 -11.30
C SER A 23 6.36 -2.91 -12.62
N ILE A 24 7.35 -3.37 -13.38
CA ILE A 24 7.51 -2.96 -14.78
C ILE A 24 6.43 -3.68 -15.61
N PRO A 25 5.58 -2.95 -16.37
CA PRO A 25 4.53 -3.56 -17.18
C PRO A 25 5.12 -4.38 -18.33
N GLY A 26 4.39 -5.41 -18.76
CA GLY A 26 4.76 -6.29 -19.86
C GLY A 26 3.80 -7.45 -19.99
N LYS A 27 4.00 -8.34 -20.98
CA LYS A 27 3.21 -9.58 -21.12
C LYS A 27 3.28 -10.44 -19.85
N ILE A 28 4.46 -10.44 -19.23
CA ILE A 28 4.70 -10.97 -17.88
C ILE A 28 5.31 -9.80 -17.10
N PRO A 29 4.62 -9.22 -16.11
CA PRO A 29 5.13 -8.13 -15.31
C PRO A 29 6.38 -8.54 -14.51
N PHE A 30 7.29 -7.58 -14.29
CA PHE A 30 8.44 -7.77 -13.40
C PHE A 30 8.18 -7.07 -12.07
N ASP A 31 7.96 -7.84 -11.00
CA ASP A 31 7.55 -7.33 -9.70
C ASP A 31 8.72 -7.06 -8.74
N TYR A 32 8.69 -5.90 -8.08
CA TYR A 32 9.49 -5.59 -6.90
C TYR A 32 8.60 -5.73 -5.65
N ASN A 33 8.66 -6.89 -5.00
CA ASN A 33 7.68 -7.28 -3.97
C ASN A 33 8.07 -6.95 -2.53
N GLU A 34 9.30 -6.49 -2.26
CA GLU A 34 9.80 -6.21 -0.91
C GLU A 34 9.95 -4.71 -0.66
N ILE A 35 9.05 -4.13 0.14
CA ILE A 35 9.13 -2.72 0.51
C ILE A 35 10.29 -2.48 1.51
N GLN A 36 11.12 -1.47 1.26
CA GLN A 36 12.28 -1.16 2.10
C GLN A 36 12.11 0.13 2.91
N ALA A 37 11.57 1.17 2.28
CA ALA A 37 11.33 2.46 2.92
C ALA A 37 10.21 3.21 2.20
N THR A 38 9.56 4.13 2.91
CA THR A 38 8.55 5.03 2.36
C THR A 38 8.82 6.48 2.76
N PHE A 39 8.31 7.41 1.96
CA PHE A 39 8.36 8.84 2.25
C PHE A 39 7.07 9.51 1.77
N THR A 40 6.49 10.38 2.59
CA THR A 40 5.28 11.14 2.23
C THR A 40 5.67 12.50 1.67
N TYR A 41 5.17 12.82 0.49
CA TYR A 41 5.34 14.09 -0.18
C TYR A 41 3.99 14.81 -0.31
N THR A 42 3.98 16.11 -0.10
CA THR A 42 2.79 16.96 -0.34
C THR A 42 3.13 17.92 -1.46
N ASP A 43 2.36 17.85 -2.54
CA ASP A 43 2.53 18.77 -3.66
C ASP A 43 2.23 20.20 -3.21
N PRO A 44 3.18 21.15 -3.35
CA PRO A 44 3.01 22.51 -2.84
C PRO A 44 1.98 23.34 -3.64
N ILE A 45 1.58 22.90 -4.83
CA ILE A 45 0.64 23.59 -5.71
C ILE A 45 -0.77 22.99 -5.55
N THR A 46 -0.89 21.67 -5.63
CA THR A 46 -2.20 20.99 -5.58
C THR A 46 -2.62 20.59 -4.16
N ASN A 47 -1.69 20.64 -3.20
CA ASN A 47 -1.86 20.11 -1.84
C ASN A 47 -2.24 18.61 -1.81
N GLU A 48 -1.96 17.88 -2.89
CA GLU A 48 -2.18 16.45 -2.95
C GLU A 48 -1.05 15.70 -2.24
N HIS A 49 -1.41 14.66 -1.49
CA HIS A 49 -0.46 13.83 -0.76
C HIS A 49 -0.12 12.56 -1.54
N TYR A 50 1.17 12.28 -1.62
CA TYR A 50 1.74 11.13 -2.30
C TYR A 50 2.61 10.33 -1.33
N VAL A 51 2.57 9.01 -1.44
CA VAL A 51 3.50 8.10 -0.78
C VAL A 51 4.46 7.58 -1.82
N TYR A 52 5.74 7.84 -1.63
CA TYR A 52 6.80 7.20 -2.38
C TYR A 52 7.27 5.97 -1.61
N GLY A 53 7.58 4.89 -2.32
CA GLY A 53 8.09 3.66 -1.74
C GLY A 53 9.26 3.10 -2.53
N ILE A 54 10.30 2.65 -1.81
CA ILE A 54 11.34 1.80 -2.37
C ILE A 54 10.88 0.36 -2.28
N PHE A 55 11.01 -0.37 -3.39
CA PHE A 55 10.76 -1.79 -3.47
C PHE A 55 11.98 -2.51 -4.05
N THR A 56 12.23 -3.72 -3.57
CA THR A 56 13.27 -4.61 -4.10
C THR A 56 12.68 -5.93 -4.55
N THR A 57 13.41 -6.62 -5.41
CA THR A 57 13.20 -8.04 -5.68
C THR A 57 13.57 -8.89 -4.46
N PRO A 58 13.12 -10.16 -4.36
CA PRO A 58 13.54 -11.05 -3.29
C PRO A 58 15.06 -11.20 -3.18
N GLU A 59 15.60 -11.42 -1.97
CA GLU A 59 17.04 -11.52 -1.73
C GLU A 59 17.73 -12.63 -2.57
N LEU A 60 17.06 -13.75 -2.77
CA LEU A 60 17.57 -14.90 -3.53
C LEU A 60 17.29 -14.82 -5.04
N GLY A 61 16.74 -13.70 -5.53
CA GLY A 61 16.40 -13.48 -6.94
C GLY A 61 17.39 -12.56 -7.67
N LEU A 62 16.98 -12.12 -8.87
CA LEU A 62 17.67 -11.06 -9.61
C LEU A 62 17.72 -9.79 -8.78
N LEU A 63 18.91 -9.28 -8.48
CA LEU A 63 19.06 -8.07 -7.66
C LEU A 63 18.54 -6.84 -8.42
N GLY A 64 17.58 -6.14 -7.82
CA GLY A 64 17.09 -4.88 -8.37
C GLY A 64 16.26 -4.10 -7.38
N SER A 65 16.19 -2.79 -7.60
CA SER A 65 15.34 -1.87 -6.84
C SER A 65 14.48 -1.01 -7.76
N ALA A 66 13.35 -0.58 -7.24
CA ALA A 66 12.44 0.34 -7.89
C ALA A 66 11.91 1.38 -6.90
N VAL A 67 11.54 2.55 -7.41
CA VAL A 67 10.79 3.56 -6.68
C VAL A 67 9.44 3.73 -7.35
N CYS A 68 8.36 3.54 -6.59
CA CYS A 68 7.00 3.80 -7.03
C CYS A 68 6.38 4.93 -6.19
N MET A 69 5.39 5.60 -6.76
CA MET A 69 4.64 6.67 -6.11
C MET A 69 3.15 6.34 -6.15
N TYR A 70 2.43 6.62 -5.07
CA TYR A 70 1.01 6.34 -4.92
C TYR A 70 0.29 7.59 -4.43
N SER A 71 -0.76 8.02 -5.13
CA SER A 71 -1.62 9.10 -4.62
C SER A 71 -2.47 8.63 -3.45
N MET A 72 -2.54 9.43 -2.38
CA MET A 72 -3.45 9.16 -1.27
C MET A 72 -4.91 9.20 -1.68
N LYS A 73 -5.27 9.88 -2.79
CA LYS A 73 -6.60 9.82 -3.37
C LYS A 73 -6.91 8.40 -3.88
N SER A 74 -5.98 7.78 -4.62
CA SER A 74 -6.13 6.40 -5.09
C SER A 74 -6.19 5.41 -3.92
N VAL A 75 -5.41 5.63 -2.86
CA VAL A 75 -5.51 4.83 -1.62
C VAL A 75 -6.91 4.94 -1.02
N GLN A 76 -7.43 6.15 -0.84
CA GLN A 76 -8.77 6.36 -0.27
C GLN A 76 -9.87 5.76 -1.15
N GLU A 77 -9.79 5.92 -2.47
CA GLU A 77 -10.77 5.37 -3.41
C GLU A 77 -10.78 3.83 -3.41
N LEU A 78 -9.59 3.21 -3.40
CA LEU A 78 -9.45 1.76 -3.30
C LEU A 78 -10.04 1.27 -1.99
N PHE A 79 -9.63 1.87 -0.87
CA PHE A 79 -10.16 1.50 0.43
C PHE A 79 -11.66 1.76 0.51
N ALA A 80 -12.25 2.73 -0.20
CA ALA A 80 -13.70 2.93 -0.17
C ALA A 80 -14.49 1.89 -0.97
N LYS A 81 -13.94 1.37 -2.07
CA LYS A 81 -14.71 0.59 -3.07
C LYS A 81 -14.34 -0.90 -3.11
N SER A 82 -13.13 -1.24 -2.72
CA SER A 82 -12.58 -2.59 -2.84
C SER A 82 -13.43 -3.64 -2.10
N GLN A 83 -13.53 -4.83 -2.70
CA GLN A 83 -14.06 -6.02 -2.03
C GLN A 83 -13.03 -6.55 -1.04
N TYR A 84 -13.48 -7.37 -0.08
CA TYR A 84 -12.55 -8.06 0.81
C TYR A 84 -12.13 -9.38 0.21
N LEU A 85 -11.02 -9.94 0.67
CA LEU A 85 -10.63 -11.32 0.40
C LEU A 85 -10.97 -12.21 1.59
N LYS A 86 -11.44 -13.42 1.26
CA LYS A 86 -11.71 -14.48 2.22
C LYS A 86 -10.94 -15.74 1.82
N ASP A 87 -10.21 -16.30 2.78
CA ASP A 87 -9.59 -17.62 2.68
C ASP A 87 -10.71 -18.69 2.60
N THR A 88 -10.59 -19.60 1.65
CA THR A 88 -11.51 -20.71 1.46
C THR A 88 -10.90 -22.02 1.94
N THR A 89 -11.76 -22.97 2.30
CA THR A 89 -11.32 -24.35 2.61
C THR A 89 -10.75 -25.09 1.40
N ASN A 90 -10.96 -24.56 0.19
CA ASN A 90 -10.44 -25.15 -1.03
C ASN A 90 -8.94 -24.86 -1.13
N LYS A 91 -8.18 -25.90 -1.46
CA LYS A 91 -6.73 -25.79 -1.63
C LYS A 91 -6.35 -25.70 -3.10
N GLY A 92 -5.39 -24.83 -3.39
CA GLY A 92 -4.70 -24.79 -4.67
C GLY A 92 -3.80 -26.01 -4.85
N PHE A 93 -3.20 -26.11 -6.03
CA PHE A 93 -2.28 -27.21 -6.37
C PHE A 93 -1.08 -27.32 -5.41
N ASP A 94 -0.63 -26.18 -4.88
CA ASP A 94 0.46 -26.08 -3.90
C ASP A 94 0.01 -26.30 -2.44
N GLY A 95 -1.26 -26.66 -2.21
CA GLY A 95 -1.83 -26.85 -0.88
C GLY A 95 -2.18 -25.57 -0.13
N THR A 96 -1.96 -24.39 -0.73
CA THR A 96 -2.35 -23.11 -0.13
C THR A 96 -3.85 -22.89 -0.26
N SER A 97 -4.46 -22.18 0.69
CA SER A 97 -5.88 -21.85 0.58
C SER A 97 -6.13 -20.90 -0.59
N LEU A 98 -7.19 -21.16 -1.35
CA LEU A 98 -7.66 -20.22 -2.36
C LEU A 98 -8.35 -19.03 -1.69
N TRP A 99 -8.09 -17.83 -2.19
CA TRP A 99 -8.72 -16.59 -1.72
C TRP A 99 -9.71 -16.07 -2.75
N VAL A 100 -10.89 -15.66 -2.30
CA VAL A 100 -11.95 -15.16 -3.18
C VAL A 100 -12.47 -13.80 -2.72
N PRO A 101 -12.86 -12.90 -3.66
CA PRO A 101 -13.52 -11.65 -3.33
C PRO A 101 -14.87 -11.89 -2.63
N VAL A 102 -15.14 -11.10 -1.59
CA VAL A 102 -16.39 -11.14 -0.84
C VAL A 102 -16.85 -9.73 -0.48
N SER A 103 -18.16 -9.51 -0.57
CA SER A 103 -18.81 -8.28 -0.13
C SER A 103 -19.39 -8.46 1.27
N PRO A 104 -19.46 -7.38 2.08
CA PRO A 104 -20.13 -7.44 3.37
C PRO A 104 -21.63 -7.70 3.19
N PRO A 105 -22.31 -8.30 4.18
CA PRO A 105 -23.75 -8.49 4.14
C PRO A 105 -24.51 -7.16 3.92
N VAL A 106 -25.56 -7.20 3.09
CA VAL A 106 -26.32 -6.00 2.66
C VAL A 106 -27.04 -5.30 3.82
N ASN A 107 -27.34 -6.04 4.90
CA ASN A 107 -28.04 -5.53 6.07
C ASN A 107 -27.14 -4.77 7.06
N LEU A 108 -25.83 -4.64 6.79
CA LEU A 108 -24.94 -3.87 7.66
C LEU A 108 -25.11 -2.37 7.41
N THR A 109 -25.33 -1.62 8.49
CA THR A 109 -25.46 -0.15 8.44
C THR A 109 -24.13 0.57 8.27
N MET A 110 -23.02 -0.11 8.55
CA MET A 110 -21.65 0.40 8.51
C MET A 110 -20.76 -0.51 7.67
N VAL A 111 -19.83 0.08 6.91
CA VAL A 111 -18.82 -0.69 6.15
C VAL A 111 -17.78 -1.26 7.14
N PRO A 112 -17.67 -2.61 7.27
CA PRO A 112 -16.74 -3.22 8.23
C PRO A 112 -15.28 -2.79 8.03
N GLY A 113 -14.53 -2.50 9.09
CA GLY A 113 -13.10 -2.19 8.94
C GLY A 113 -12.81 -0.82 8.30
N ARG A 114 -13.82 -0.11 7.80
CA ARG A 114 -13.68 1.14 7.04
C ARG A 114 -14.63 2.21 7.57
N PRO A 115 -14.46 2.62 8.85
CA PRO A 115 -15.31 3.63 9.44
C PRO A 115 -15.16 4.95 8.69
N LYS A 116 -16.25 5.71 8.60
CA LYS A 116 -16.16 7.13 8.26
C LYS A 116 -15.57 7.85 9.48
N CYS A 117 -14.43 8.50 9.30
CA CYS A 117 -13.80 9.31 10.35
C CYS A 117 -14.49 10.67 10.42
N ASP A 118 -15.50 10.78 11.26
CA ASP A 118 -16.16 12.04 11.62
C ASP A 118 -16.38 12.13 13.14
N ASP A 119 -16.87 13.28 13.61
CA ASP A 119 -17.04 13.57 15.05
C ASP A 119 -18.04 12.63 15.75
N LYS A 120 -18.82 11.86 14.99
CA LYS A 120 -19.81 10.90 15.50
C LYS A 120 -19.28 9.46 15.53
N LEU A 121 -18.01 9.24 15.19
CA LEU A 121 -17.42 7.91 15.13
C LEU A 121 -17.32 7.28 16.54
N ASP A 122 -18.15 6.27 16.80
CA ASP A 122 -17.99 5.36 17.93
C ASP A 122 -18.03 3.91 17.47
N THR A 123 -16.86 3.27 17.32
CA THR A 123 -16.76 1.87 16.90
C THR A 123 -17.24 0.87 17.96
N LYS A 124 -17.42 1.30 19.22
CA LYS A 124 -17.97 0.44 20.29
C LYS A 124 -19.47 0.20 20.10
N SER A 125 -20.15 1.16 19.46
CA SER A 125 -21.58 1.09 19.11
C SER A 125 -21.87 0.11 17.98
N TYR A 126 -20.85 -0.36 17.25
CA TYR A 126 -21.05 -1.24 16.10
C TYR A 126 -21.70 -2.58 16.49
N SER A 127 -22.51 -3.08 15.56
CA SER A 127 -23.14 -4.40 15.70
C SER A 127 -22.07 -5.51 15.77
N TRP A 128 -22.45 -6.64 16.34
CA TRP A 128 -21.55 -7.78 16.45
C TRP A 128 -21.12 -8.28 15.07
N GLU A 129 -22.03 -8.28 14.11
CA GLU A 129 -21.85 -8.74 12.73
C GLU A 129 -20.80 -7.87 12.00
N THR A 130 -20.87 -6.54 12.15
CA THR A 130 -19.88 -5.62 11.58
C THR A 130 -18.49 -5.86 12.16
N ILE A 131 -18.38 -5.99 13.49
CA ILE A 131 -17.10 -6.19 14.17
C ILE A 131 -16.51 -7.56 13.80
N LYS A 132 -17.34 -8.61 13.80
CA LYS A 132 -16.93 -9.97 13.41
C LYS A 132 -16.41 -9.98 11.97
N PHE A 133 -17.19 -9.42 11.03
CA PHE A 133 -16.79 -9.36 9.63
C PHE A 133 -15.46 -8.62 9.46
N ALA A 134 -15.29 -7.44 10.06
CA ALA A 134 -14.06 -6.66 9.99
C ALA A 134 -12.85 -7.45 10.52
N SER A 135 -13.03 -8.21 11.61
CA SER A 135 -11.96 -9.01 12.20
C SER A 135 -11.55 -10.22 11.35
N GLU A 136 -12.48 -10.79 10.59
CA GLU A 136 -12.26 -11.97 9.74
C GLU A 136 -11.76 -11.59 8.34
N HIS A 137 -12.00 -10.35 7.89
CA HIS A 137 -11.76 -9.89 6.52
C HIS A 137 -10.92 -8.61 6.49
N THR A 138 -9.63 -8.74 6.83
CA THR A 138 -8.70 -7.59 6.87
C THR A 138 -8.03 -7.30 5.53
N LEU A 139 -8.03 -8.23 4.58
CA LEU A 139 -7.35 -8.06 3.28
C LEU A 139 -8.36 -7.63 2.21
N LEU A 140 -7.99 -6.65 1.41
CA LEU A 140 -8.73 -6.14 0.26
C LEU A 140 -8.32 -6.88 -1.03
N ALA A 141 -9.25 -7.02 -1.97
CA ALA A 141 -9.08 -7.80 -3.20
C ALA A 141 -8.28 -7.06 -4.27
N GLU A 142 -8.59 -5.78 -4.46
CA GLU A 142 -7.94 -4.93 -5.44
C GLU A 142 -6.60 -4.44 -4.88
N PRO A 143 -5.48 -4.68 -5.60
CA PRO A 143 -4.18 -4.15 -5.20
C PRO A 143 -4.07 -2.65 -5.50
N LEU A 144 -3.26 -1.96 -4.70
CA LEU A 144 -2.89 -0.57 -4.95
C LEU A 144 -1.82 -0.51 -6.05
N GLU A 145 -2.21 0.04 -7.19
CA GLU A 145 -1.34 0.33 -8.33
C GLU A 145 -0.57 1.66 -8.14
N PRO A 146 0.63 1.79 -8.72
CA PRO A 146 1.35 3.07 -8.72
C PRO A 146 0.58 4.14 -9.50
N GLN A 147 0.94 5.40 -9.26
CA GLN A 147 0.40 6.55 -9.97
C GLN A 147 0.54 6.34 -11.48
N LEU A 148 -0.55 6.57 -12.19
CA LEU A 148 -0.55 6.55 -13.66
C LEU A 148 0.26 7.76 -14.17
N LEU A 149 1.36 7.49 -14.86
CA LEU A 149 2.24 8.50 -15.43
C LEU A 149 2.46 8.18 -16.91
N SER A 150 2.24 9.17 -17.78
CA SER A 150 2.38 9.00 -19.23
C SER A 150 1.64 7.77 -19.78
N GLN A 151 0.40 7.55 -19.32
CA GLN A 151 -0.49 6.43 -19.71
C GLN A 151 -0.07 5.03 -19.24
N GLU A 152 0.96 4.89 -18.41
CA GLU A 152 1.37 3.59 -17.86
C GLU A 152 1.52 3.63 -16.33
N ARG A 153 1.23 2.49 -15.69
CA ARG A 153 1.51 2.25 -14.27
C ARG A 153 2.84 1.53 -14.20
N LYS A 154 3.90 2.27 -13.86
CA LYS A 154 5.26 1.75 -13.75
C LYS A 154 6.06 2.48 -12.69
N PRO A 155 7.20 1.94 -12.24
CA PRO A 155 8.09 2.65 -11.33
C PRO A 155 8.56 3.97 -11.94
N LEU A 156 8.73 4.97 -11.07
CA LEU A 156 9.38 6.24 -11.39
C LEU A 156 10.85 6.06 -11.76
N PHE A 157 11.50 5.13 -11.07
CA PHE A 157 12.91 4.84 -11.26
C PHE A 157 13.17 3.37 -10.93
N THR A 158 14.05 2.74 -11.71
CA THR A 158 14.52 1.38 -11.46
C THR A 158 16.03 1.33 -11.55
N ARG A 159 16.63 0.38 -10.85
CA ARG A 159 18.07 0.12 -10.97
C ARG A 159 18.38 -1.33 -10.68
N ASP A 160 19.06 -1.95 -11.65
CA ASP A 160 19.52 -3.32 -11.56
C ASP A 160 20.78 -3.41 -10.67
N GLU A 161 21.00 -4.58 -10.10
CA GLU A 161 22.17 -4.94 -9.28
C GLU A 161 22.41 -4.03 -8.06
N THR A 162 21.44 -3.18 -7.72
CA THR A 162 21.54 -2.19 -6.65
C THR A 162 20.38 -2.38 -5.68
N ARG A 163 20.68 -2.37 -4.38
CA ARG A 163 19.68 -2.37 -3.30
C ARG A 163 19.53 -0.97 -2.71
N PHE A 164 18.37 -0.37 -2.92
CA PHE A 164 17.99 0.88 -2.25
C PHE A 164 17.56 0.60 -0.81
N THR A 165 17.83 1.55 0.08
CA THR A 165 17.59 1.35 1.53
C THR A 165 16.82 2.49 2.18
N GLN A 166 17.04 3.74 1.79
CA GLN A 166 16.34 4.91 2.33
C GLN A 166 15.96 5.85 1.20
N LEU A 167 14.85 6.55 1.38
CA LEU A 167 14.30 7.51 0.45
C LEU A 167 13.92 8.80 1.19
N VAL A 168 14.27 9.92 0.60
CA VAL A 168 13.76 11.23 0.97
C VAL A 168 13.36 11.97 -0.30
N VAL A 169 12.25 12.71 -0.28
CA VAL A 169 11.79 13.51 -1.43
C VAL A 169 11.74 14.97 -1.02
N ASP A 170 12.47 15.82 -1.74
CA ASP A 170 12.47 17.27 -1.53
C ASP A 170 11.74 17.99 -2.66
N LYS A 171 11.21 19.18 -2.36
CA LYS A 171 10.60 20.06 -3.37
C LYS A 171 11.63 21.10 -3.81
N VAL A 172 11.93 21.13 -5.10
CA VAL A 172 12.86 22.11 -5.67
C VAL A 172 12.10 23.10 -6.55
N ASN A 173 12.25 24.38 -6.25
CA ASN A 173 11.73 25.47 -7.08
C ASN A 173 12.61 25.61 -8.33
N ARG A 174 12.01 25.47 -9.52
CA ARG A 174 12.69 25.68 -10.81
C ARG A 174 12.58 27.11 -11.33
N GLY A 175 11.94 28.01 -10.59
CA GLY A 175 11.54 29.34 -11.03
C GLY A 175 10.12 29.35 -11.60
N ASN A 176 9.56 30.55 -11.78
CA ASN A 176 8.22 30.76 -12.35
C ASN A 176 7.08 30.01 -11.64
N GLY A 177 7.20 29.79 -10.33
CA GLY A 177 6.20 29.07 -9.54
C GLY A 177 6.15 27.55 -9.78
N GLN A 178 7.09 26.99 -10.56
CA GLN A 178 7.16 25.57 -10.81
C GLN A 178 8.00 24.87 -9.74
N PHE A 179 7.40 23.86 -9.11
CA PHE A 179 8.09 22.96 -8.18
C PHE A 179 8.21 21.58 -8.81
N ILE A 180 9.35 20.92 -8.58
CA ILE A 180 9.53 19.51 -8.92
C ILE A 180 9.92 18.70 -7.68
N PRO A 181 9.42 17.46 -7.55
CA PRO A 181 9.94 16.53 -6.56
C PRO A 181 11.32 16.04 -7.01
N VAL A 182 12.29 16.04 -6.10
CA VAL A 182 13.63 15.48 -6.30
C VAL A 182 13.84 14.38 -5.29
N MET A 183 14.22 13.19 -5.77
CA MET A 183 14.40 12.02 -4.92
C MET A 183 15.87 11.88 -4.52
N PHE A 184 16.12 11.64 -3.25
CA PHE A 184 17.41 11.24 -2.70
C PHE A 184 17.31 9.79 -2.23
N ILE A 185 18.04 8.90 -2.90
CA ILE A 185 17.98 7.46 -2.65
C ILE A 185 19.33 6.95 -2.16
N SER A 186 19.37 6.30 -0.99
CA SER A 186 20.58 5.66 -0.50
C SER A 186 20.69 4.21 -0.98
N THR A 187 21.92 3.76 -1.22
CA THR A 187 22.23 2.37 -1.60
C THR A 187 22.98 1.66 -0.47
N GLY A 188 22.67 0.37 -0.27
CA GLY A 188 23.42 -0.47 0.67
C GLY A 188 24.64 -1.11 0.00
N ARG A 189 25.86 -0.59 0.23
CA ARG A 189 27.09 -1.36 -0.05
C ARG A 189 27.64 -1.95 1.24
N LYS A 190 27.71 -3.28 1.31
CA LYS A 190 28.55 -3.99 2.29
C LYS A 190 30.01 -3.87 1.88
N GLN A 191 30.63 -2.71 2.10
CA GLN A 191 32.06 -2.54 2.40
C GLN A 191 32.31 -1.03 2.55
N THR A 192 32.70 -0.63 3.77
CA THR A 192 33.11 0.73 4.18
C THR A 192 32.08 1.86 3.98
N LYS A 193 31.30 2.12 5.06
CA LYS A 193 30.53 3.33 5.42
C LYS A 193 30.58 4.52 4.44
N LYS A 194 29.84 4.46 3.33
CA LYS A 194 29.31 5.66 2.65
C LYS A 194 27.99 5.30 1.98
N ASN A 195 26.89 5.79 2.56
CA ASN A 195 25.61 5.85 1.85
C ASN A 195 25.82 6.80 0.66
N GLN A 196 25.77 6.28 -0.57
CA GLN A 196 25.76 7.11 -1.76
C GLN A 196 24.32 7.50 -2.07
N TRP A 197 24.05 8.81 -2.08
CA TRP A 197 22.76 9.36 -2.48
C TRP A 197 22.74 9.56 -3.99
N LEU A 198 21.76 8.96 -4.66
CA LEU A 198 21.41 9.30 -6.04
C LEU A 198 20.40 10.45 -5.99
N LYS A 199 20.69 11.55 -6.69
CA LYS A 199 19.76 12.65 -6.93
C LYS A 199 19.10 12.41 -8.29
N ILE A 200 17.78 12.31 -8.30
CA ILE A 200 16.96 12.04 -9.49
C ILE A 200 15.87 13.08 -9.59
#